data_AF-R4LLI7-F1
#
_entry.id   AF-R4LLI7-F1
#
_cell.length_a   1.000
_cell.length_b   1.000
_cell.length_c   1.000
_cell.angle_alpha   90.00
_cell.angle_beta   90.00
_cell.angle_gamma   90.00
#
_symmetry.space_group_name_H-M   'P 1'
#
loop_
_entity.id
_entity.type
_entity.pdbx_description
1 polymer ?
#
loop_
_entity_poly.entity_id
_entity_poly.type
_entity_poly.pdbx_seq_one_letter_code
_entity_poly.pdbx_strand_id
1 'polypeptide(L)'
;MLAAAQKPIAARVCTDPAGPPAWRTVPSWFLVSTKDRMIDPDLLCFMAARAGGTTVQVRSGHATPVTHPDEVVALIEAASRR
;
A
#
# COMPACT_ATOMS: atom_id res chain seq x y z
N MET A 1 -9.14 -3.36 -20.37
CA MET A 1 -9.16 -4.23 -19.17
C MET A 1 -7.87 -4.03 -18.39
N LEU A 2 -7.90 -4.04 -17.04
CA LEU A 2 -6.69 -3.90 -16.20
C LEU A 2 -5.61 -4.93 -16.56
N ALA A 3 -6.01 -6.19 -16.79
CA ALA A 3 -5.10 -7.27 -17.18
C ALA A 3 -4.33 -6.99 -18.49
N ALA A 4 -4.88 -6.15 -19.39
CA ALA A 4 -4.21 -5.80 -20.64
C ALA A 4 -3.18 -4.66 -20.48
N ALA A 5 -3.31 -3.85 -19.42
CA ALA A 5 -2.46 -2.68 -19.18
C ALA A 5 -1.43 -2.90 -18.05
N GLN A 6 -1.74 -3.77 -17.09
CA GLN A 6 -0.87 -4.07 -15.97
C GLN A 6 0.37 -4.84 -16.42
N LYS A 7 1.55 -4.34 -16.06
CA LYS A 7 2.81 -5.03 -16.30
C LYS A 7 3.06 -6.11 -15.24
N PRO A 8 3.78 -7.19 -15.57
CA PRO A 8 4.20 -8.18 -14.58
C PRO A 8 5.00 -7.55 -13.44
N ILE A 9 4.88 -8.11 -12.24
CA ILE A 9 5.73 -7.74 -11.11
C ILE A 9 7.20 -8.06 -11.43
N ALA A 10 8.11 -7.15 -11.12
CA ALA A 10 9.53 -7.39 -11.32
C ALA A 10 10.03 -8.45 -10.33
N ALA A 11 10.55 -9.59 -10.81
CA ALA A 11 10.99 -10.71 -9.97
C ALA A 11 11.97 -10.28 -8.85
N ARG A 12 12.79 -9.27 -9.12
CA ARG A 12 13.76 -8.70 -8.17
C ARG A 12 13.14 -8.20 -6.87
N VAL A 13 11.86 -7.80 -6.87
CA VAL A 13 11.19 -7.35 -5.64
C VAL A 13 11.13 -8.45 -4.58
N CYS A 14 11.21 -9.72 -4.98
CA CYS A 14 11.19 -10.87 -4.07
C CYS A 14 12.60 -11.38 -3.70
N THR A 15 13.65 -10.95 -4.41
CA THR A 15 15.00 -11.52 -4.28
C THR A 15 16.06 -10.52 -3.84
N ASP A 16 15.85 -9.23 -4.10
CA ASP A 16 16.82 -8.21 -3.75
C ASP A 16 16.91 -8.05 -2.21
N PRO A 17 18.11 -7.87 -1.66
CA PRO A 17 18.27 -7.69 -0.22
C PRO A 17 17.61 -6.38 0.23
N ALA A 18 16.87 -6.45 1.33
CA ALA A 18 16.29 -5.26 1.94
C ALA A 18 17.36 -4.40 2.61
N GLY A 19 17.34 -3.08 2.34
CA GLY A 19 18.15 -2.10 3.06
C GLY A 19 17.53 -1.65 4.38
N PRO A 20 18.13 -0.64 5.05
CA PRO A 20 17.53 -0.01 6.23
C PRO A 20 16.12 0.51 5.92
N PRO A 21 15.10 0.23 6.75
CA PRO A 21 13.74 0.63 6.46
C PRO A 21 13.56 2.14 6.62
N ALA A 22 13.10 2.80 5.54
CA ALA A 22 12.85 4.25 5.53
C ALA A 22 11.79 4.71 6.55
N TRP A 23 10.81 3.85 6.87
CA TRP A 23 9.74 4.16 7.84
C TRP A 23 10.24 4.42 9.26
N ARG A 24 11.52 4.17 9.56
CA ARG A 24 12.13 4.56 10.84
C ARG A 24 12.34 6.06 10.99
N THR A 25 12.48 6.78 9.87
CA THR A 25 12.78 8.22 9.87
C THR A 25 11.80 9.03 9.03
N VAL A 26 11.07 8.39 8.12
CA VAL A 26 10.08 9.02 7.26
C VAL A 26 8.67 8.68 7.78
N PRO A 27 7.84 9.69 8.12
CA PRO A 27 6.43 9.47 8.44
C PRO A 27 5.76 8.64 7.34
N SER A 28 4.97 7.65 7.76
CA SER A 28 4.43 6.64 6.83
C SER A 28 2.91 6.62 6.88
N TRP A 29 2.29 6.41 5.72
CA TRP A 29 0.84 6.27 5.55
C TRP A 29 0.52 4.99 4.80
N PHE A 30 -0.58 4.36 5.17
CA PHE A 30 -0.98 3.07 4.64
C PHE A 30 -2.45 3.09 4.24
N LEU A 31 -2.73 2.60 3.04
CA LEU A 31 -4.07 2.24 2.61
C LEU A 31 -4.18 0.72 2.59
N VAL A 32 -5.03 0.16 3.44
CA VAL A 32 -5.27 -1.29 3.50
C VAL A 32 -6.56 -1.60 2.75
N SER A 33 -6.43 -2.47 1.74
CA SER A 33 -7.58 -2.96 0.97
C SER A 33 -8.12 -4.22 1.67
N THR A 34 -9.27 -4.13 2.33
CA THR A 34 -9.71 -5.19 3.27
C THR A 34 -10.18 -6.48 2.57
N LYS A 35 -10.25 -6.50 1.24
CA LYS A 35 -10.58 -7.68 0.43
C LYS A 35 -9.48 -8.02 -0.57
N ASP A 36 -8.25 -7.61 -0.28
CA ASP A 36 -7.09 -7.97 -1.08
C ASP A 36 -6.92 -9.50 -1.13
N ARG A 37 -6.57 -10.01 -2.32
CA ARG A 37 -6.32 -11.43 -2.61
C ARG A 37 -4.90 -11.67 -3.11
N MET A 38 -4.12 -10.61 -3.33
CA MET A 38 -2.71 -10.68 -3.68
C MET A 38 -1.84 -10.57 -2.43
N ILE A 39 -2.22 -9.72 -1.48
CA ILE A 39 -1.54 -9.57 -0.18
C ILE A 39 -2.58 -9.73 0.93
N ASP A 40 -2.24 -10.47 1.97
CA ASP A 40 -3.11 -10.66 3.12
C ASP A 40 -3.36 -9.31 3.84
N PRO A 41 -4.63 -8.89 4.04
CA PRO A 41 -4.95 -7.65 4.75
C PRO A 41 -4.39 -7.57 6.17
N ASP A 42 -4.31 -8.70 6.89
CA ASP A 42 -3.76 -8.72 8.25
C ASP A 42 -2.24 -8.51 8.23
N LEU A 43 -1.55 -9.01 7.19
CA LEU A 43 -0.14 -8.70 6.96
C LEU A 43 0.06 -7.20 6.70
N LEU A 44 -0.79 -6.58 5.88
CA LEU A 44 -0.72 -5.14 5.63
C LEU A 44 -0.94 -4.33 6.91
N CYS A 45 -1.93 -4.70 7.73
CA CYS A 45 -2.19 -4.09 9.03
C CYS A 45 -0.98 -4.24 9.98
N PHE A 46 -0.39 -5.43 10.04
CA PHE A 46 0.82 -5.67 10.83
C PHE A 46 1.99 -4.77 10.37
N MET A 47 2.23 -4.68 9.06
CA MET A 47 3.29 -3.83 8.50
C MET A 47 3.06 -2.36 8.82
N ALA A 48 1.82 -1.88 8.69
CA ALA A 48 1.46 -0.50 9.00
C ALA A 48 1.68 -0.17 10.49
N ALA A 49 1.26 -1.06 11.38
CA ALA A 49 1.47 -0.93 12.82
C ALA A 49 2.96 -0.95 13.18
N ARG A 50 3.74 -1.86 12.59
CA ARG A 50 5.20 -1.94 12.78
C ARG A 50 5.91 -0.65 12.35
N ALA A 51 5.41 0.01 11.31
CA ALA A 51 5.94 1.28 10.82
C ALA A 51 5.44 2.50 11.61
N GLY A 52 4.51 2.33 12.57
CA GLY A 52 3.87 3.44 13.27
C GLY A 52 3.08 4.38 12.35
N GLY A 53 2.59 3.85 11.22
CA GLY A 53 2.00 4.65 10.16
C GLY A 53 0.52 4.97 10.36
N THR A 54 0.09 6.11 9.83
CA THR A 54 -1.34 6.46 9.75
C THR A 54 -2.02 5.55 8.74
N THR A 55 -3.02 4.80 9.17
CA THR A 55 -3.67 3.76 8.35
C THR A 55 -5.11 4.12 8.06
N VAL A 56 -5.52 3.98 6.80
CA VAL A 56 -6.92 4.00 6.35
C VAL A 56 -7.27 2.64 5.76
N GLN A 57 -8.48 2.15 6.03
CA GLN A 57 -8.96 0.88 5.49
C GLN A 57 -10.08 1.12 4.49
N VAL A 58 -9.96 0.53 3.30
CA VAL A 58 -10.93 0.64 2.21
C VAL A 58 -11.46 -0.75 1.89
N ARG A 59 -12.78 -0.89 1.78
CA ARG A 59 -13.42 -2.18 1.45
C ARG A 59 -13.29 -2.48 -0.05
N SER A 60 -12.08 -2.81 -0.48
CA SER A 60 -11.69 -3.00 -1.89
C SER A 60 -10.77 -4.21 -2.07
N GLY A 61 -10.63 -4.66 -3.32
CA GLY A 61 -9.59 -5.63 -3.71
C GLY A 61 -8.26 -4.94 -3.99
N HIS A 62 -7.26 -5.69 -4.46
CA HIS A 62 -5.88 -5.21 -4.63
C HIS A 62 -5.74 -3.90 -5.44
N ALA A 63 -6.53 -3.74 -6.50
CA ALA A 63 -6.44 -2.59 -7.42
C ALA A 63 -7.22 -1.36 -6.92
N THR A 64 -7.03 -0.96 -5.66
CA THR A 64 -7.69 0.22 -5.07
C THR A 64 -7.41 1.52 -5.81
N PRO A 65 -6.19 1.81 -6.33
CA PRO A 65 -5.95 3.01 -7.13
C PRO A 65 -6.82 3.15 -8.37
N VAL A 66 -7.37 2.04 -8.88
CA VAL A 66 -8.25 2.05 -10.05
C VAL A 66 -9.72 2.09 -9.64
N THR A 67 -10.08 1.40 -8.55
CA THR A 67 -11.48 1.23 -8.12
C THR A 67 -11.97 2.29 -7.16
N HIS A 68 -11.08 2.87 -6.35
CA HIS A 68 -11.37 3.92 -5.36
C HIS A 68 -10.26 5.00 -5.42
N PRO A 69 -10.08 5.67 -6.56
CA PRO A 69 -9.01 6.66 -6.74
C PRO A 69 -9.11 7.82 -5.75
N ASP A 70 -10.33 8.25 -5.39
CA ASP A 70 -10.54 9.38 -4.48
C ASP A 70 -9.99 9.11 -3.07
N GLU A 71 -10.14 7.88 -2.57
CA GLU A 71 -9.56 7.45 -1.28
C GLU A 71 -8.02 7.49 -1.30
N VAL A 72 -7.44 7.13 -2.45
CA VAL A 72 -5.98 7.19 -2.65
C VAL A 72 -5.51 8.64 -2.67
N VAL A 73 -6.18 9.51 -3.43
CA VAL A 73 -5.86 10.94 -3.52
C VAL A 73 -5.98 11.59 -2.15
N ALA A 74 -7.08 11.37 -1.43
CA ALA A 74 -7.29 11.92 -0.10
C ALA A 74 -6.17 11.52 0.89
N LEU A 75 -5.72 10.27 0.84
CA LEU A 75 -4.60 9.82 1.68
C LEU A 75 -3.28 10.49 1.31
N ILE A 76 -2.97 10.61 0.01
CA ILE A 76 -1.75 11.29 -0.47
C ILE A 76 -1.76 12.75 -0.05
N GLU A 77 -2.88 13.45 -0.20
CA GLU A 77 -3.01 14.83 0.23
C GLU A 77 -2.89 14.99 1.75
N ALA A 78 -3.43 14.06 2.53
CA ALA A 78 -3.25 14.06 3.98
C ALA A 78 -1.77 13.86 4.35
N ALA A 79 -1.04 13.03 3.59
CA ALA A 79 0.38 12.80 3.78
C ALA A 79 1.24 14.01 3.40
N SER A 80 0.88 14.77 2.35
CA SER A 80 1.66 15.90 1.85
C SER A 80 1.55 17.17 2.70
N ARG A 81 0.55 17.27 3.57
CA ARG A 81 0.30 18.42 4.45
C ARG A 81 1.06 18.34 5.79
N ARG A 82 2.00 17.41 5.94
CA ARG A 82 2.76 17.18 7.17
C ARG A 82 4.24 17.48 6.94
#